data_AF-A0A1A2Q721-F1
#
_entry.id   AF-A0A1A2Q721-F1
#
_cell.length_a   1.000
_cell.length_b   1.000
_cell.length_c   1.000
_cell.angle_alpha   90.00
_cell.angle_beta   90.00
_cell.angle_gamma   90.00
#
_symmetry.space_group_name_H-M   'P 1'
#
loop_
_entity.id
_entity.type
_entity.pdbx_description
1 polymer ?
#
loop_
_entity_poly.entity_id
_entity_poly.type
_entity_poly.pdbx_seq_one_letter_code
_entity_poly.pdbx_strand_id
1 'polypeptide(L)'
;MPSTSDALAAPEPTTPLAGIRVVDLSTTLPGAFCKQFLADRGAEGLMLEAPLRFSSLVGPSRSEIRAPGGRLAGRHTVAVLRVFGYDDATIAKWQDAGVIHCG
;
A
#
# COMPACT_ATOMS: atom_id res chain seq x y z
N MET A 1 -49.42 21.23 8.31
CA MET A 1 -48.06 21.58 7.86
C MET A 1 -47.08 21.00 8.88
N PRO A 2 -46.45 19.83 8.66
CA PRO A 2 -45.37 19.36 9.54
C PRO A 2 -44.09 20.16 9.28
N SER A 3 -43.34 20.48 10.35
CA SER A 3 -42.16 21.34 10.32
C SER A 3 -40.89 20.61 9.88
N THR A 4 -40.11 21.31 9.07
CA THR A 4 -38.71 21.08 8.72
C THR A 4 -37.84 20.94 9.98
N SER A 5 -37.27 19.76 10.26
CA SER A 5 -35.93 19.59 10.90
C SER A 5 -35.61 18.11 11.16
N ASP A 6 -35.75 17.25 10.14
CA ASP A 6 -35.00 15.99 10.09
C ASP A 6 -34.07 16.07 8.87
N ALA A 7 -33.12 17.00 8.94
CA ALA A 7 -31.95 16.91 8.10
C ALA A 7 -31.15 15.72 8.64
N LEU A 8 -31.30 14.57 7.97
CA LEU A 8 -30.44 13.41 8.13
C LEU A 8 -28.99 13.88 8.12
N ALA A 9 -28.36 13.97 9.29
CA ALA A 9 -26.96 14.32 9.40
C ALA A 9 -26.19 13.30 8.56
N ALA A 10 -25.64 13.76 7.43
CA ALA A 10 -24.74 12.94 6.63
C ALA A 10 -23.62 12.46 7.56
N PRO A 11 -23.19 11.19 7.48
CA PRO A 11 -22.04 10.75 8.27
C PRO A 11 -20.88 11.72 7.99
N GLU A 12 -20.34 12.32 9.04
CA GLU A 12 -19.12 13.13 8.97
C GLU A 12 -18.13 12.43 8.04
N PRO A 13 -17.65 13.07 6.96
CA PRO A 13 -16.90 12.38 5.92
C PRO A 13 -15.57 11.91 6.51
N THR A 14 -15.57 10.69 7.04
CA THR A 14 -14.36 9.97 7.39
C THR A 14 -13.61 9.77 6.09
N THR A 15 -12.40 10.31 6.03
CA THR A 15 -11.50 10.08 4.91
C THR A 15 -11.38 8.57 4.63
N PRO A 16 -11.22 8.14 3.37
CA PRO A 16 -11.37 6.72 3.00
C PRO A 16 -10.47 5.74 3.77
N LEU A 17 -9.37 6.23 4.34
CA LEU A 17 -8.41 5.47 5.16
C LEU A 17 -8.35 5.95 6.61
N ALA A 18 -9.35 6.68 7.10
CA ALA A 18 -9.45 7.09 8.50
C ALA A 18 -9.32 5.87 9.44
N GLY A 19 -8.42 5.98 10.41
CA GLY A 19 -8.16 4.92 11.40
C GLY A 19 -7.22 3.80 10.91
N ILE A 20 -6.72 3.87 9.68
CA ILE A 20 -5.73 2.93 9.16
C ILE A 20 -4.32 3.45 9.44
N ARG A 21 -3.46 2.59 10.00
CA ARG A 21 -2.03 2.86 10.21
C ARG A 21 -1.18 2.16 9.16
N VAL A 22 -0.26 2.90 8.54
CA VAL A 22 0.63 2.42 7.49
C VAL A 22 2.07 2.56 7.95
N VAL A 23 2.83 1.46 7.89
CA VAL A 23 4.27 1.46 8.14
C VAL A 23 5.00 1.37 6.81
N ASP A 24 5.80 2.39 6.48
CA ASP A 24 6.66 2.37 5.31
C ASP A 24 8.02 1.76 5.65
N LEU A 25 8.39 0.69 4.94
CA LEU A 25 9.67 -0.01 5.03
C LEU A 25 10.55 0.22 3.80
N SER A 26 10.11 1.09 2.89
CA SER A 26 10.82 1.39 1.65
C SER A 26 12.04 2.27 1.93
N THR A 27 13.15 1.99 1.28
CA THR A 27 14.38 2.81 1.38
C THR A 27 14.56 3.73 0.17
N THR A 28 13.52 3.91 -0.63
CA THR A 28 13.58 4.60 -1.93
C THR A 28 12.38 5.52 -2.13
N LEU A 29 12.58 6.56 -2.92
CA LEU A 29 11.61 7.62 -3.19
C LEU A 29 10.20 7.14 -3.62
N PRO A 30 10.02 6.09 -4.45
CA PRO A 30 8.67 5.61 -4.78
C PRO A 30 7.84 5.19 -3.56
N GLY A 31 8.48 4.63 -2.52
CA GLY A 31 7.81 4.25 -1.28
C GLY A 31 7.28 5.45 -0.50
N ALA A 32 8.10 6.51 -0.42
CA ALA A 32 7.70 7.77 0.20
C ALA A 32 6.49 8.40 -0.51
N PHE A 33 6.44 8.34 -1.84
CA PHE A 33 5.28 8.80 -2.62
C PHE A 33 4.03 7.94 -2.36
N CYS A 34 4.17 6.62 -2.29
CA CYS A 34 3.06 5.74 -1.93
C CYS A 34 2.53 6.05 -0.52
N LYS A 35 3.43 6.27 0.46
CA LYS A 35 3.05 6.67 1.81
C LYS A 35 2.28 7.99 1.82
N GLN A 36 2.74 9.00 1.07
CA GLN A 36 2.07 10.28 0.94
C GLN A 36 0.66 10.13 0.35
N PHE A 37 0.52 9.36 -0.73
CA PHE A 37 -0.77 9.11 -1.38
C PHE A 37 -1.82 8.48 -0.45
N LEU A 38 -1.37 7.62 0.48
CA LEU A 38 -2.22 7.01 1.50
C LEU A 38 -2.54 8.00 2.63
N ALA A 39 -1.58 8.82 3.04
CA ALA A 39 -1.78 9.88 4.03
C ALA A 39 -2.80 10.93 3.56
N ASP A 40 -2.77 11.30 2.28
CA ASP A 40 -3.74 12.22 1.67
C ASP A 40 -5.19 11.69 1.74
N ARG A 41 -5.34 10.37 1.88
CA ARG A 41 -6.64 9.68 2.06
C ARG A 41 -6.97 9.38 3.51
N GLY A 42 -6.20 9.91 4.46
CA GLY A 42 -6.47 9.83 5.89
C GLY A 42 -5.77 8.72 6.64
N ALA A 43 -4.83 8.01 6.01
CA ALA A 43 -4.02 7.02 6.71
C ALA A 43 -2.98 7.71 7.61
N GLU A 44 -2.77 7.17 8.80
CA GLU A 44 -1.69 7.60 9.69
C GLU A 44 -0.40 6.87 9.29
N GLY A 45 0.65 7.61 8.97
CA GLY A 45 1.87 7.05 8.38
C GLY A 45 3.09 7.09 9.29
N LEU A 46 3.63 5.94 9.66
CA LEU A 46 4.91 5.82 10.37
C LEU A 46 6.03 5.43 9.39
N MET A 47 7.16 6.13 9.46
CA MET A 47 8.35 5.79 8.66
C MET A 47 9.41 5.23 9.58
N LEU A 48 9.95 4.06 9.21
CA LEU A 48 11.11 3.51 9.90
C LEU A 48 12.38 3.96 9.18
N GLU A 49 13.18 4.76 9.87
CA GLU A 49 14.51 5.08 9.41
C GLU A 49 15.42 3.86 9.52
N ALA A 50 16.35 3.73 8.57
CA ALA A 50 17.37 2.70 8.66
C ALA A 50 18.19 2.92 9.95
N PRO A 51 18.57 1.84 10.66
CA PRO A 51 19.43 1.98 11.85
C PRO A 51 20.70 2.73 11.46
N LEU A 52 21.11 3.70 12.31
CA LEU A 52 22.29 4.52 12.14
C LEU A 52 23.47 3.65 11.68
N ARG A 53 23.90 3.85 10.44
CA ARG A 53 25.03 3.11 9.88
C ARG A 53 26.32 3.81 10.31
N PHE A 54 26.99 3.28 11.33
CA PHE A 54 28.39 3.65 11.57
C PHE A 54 29.27 3.04 10.46
N SER A 55 29.91 3.93 9.70
CA SER A 55 31.13 3.72 8.89
C SER A 55 31.03 2.89 7.60
N SER A 56 31.95 3.21 6.68
CA SER A 56 32.22 2.77 5.31
C SER A 56 32.35 1.25 5.04
N LEU A 57 31.78 0.41 5.89
CA LEU A 57 31.82 -1.06 5.81
C LEU A 57 30.55 -1.67 5.20
N VAL A 58 29.61 -0.85 4.73
CA VAL A 58 28.40 -1.31 4.05
C VAL A 58 28.45 -0.83 2.61
N GLY A 59 28.71 -1.76 1.69
CA GLY A 59 28.62 -1.47 0.25
C GLY A 59 27.24 -0.93 -0.14
N PRO A 60 27.11 -0.25 -1.29
CA PRO A 60 25.87 0.43 -1.70
C PRO A 60 24.69 -0.52 -1.95
N SER A 61 24.91 -1.84 -1.88
CA SER A 61 23.90 -2.88 -2.07
C SER A 61 24.17 -4.06 -1.13
N ARG A 62 23.12 -4.57 -0.48
CA ARG A 62 23.13 -5.89 0.17
C ARG A 62 22.55 -7.00 -0.74
N SER A 63 22.20 -6.68 -1.98
CA SER A 63 21.64 -7.63 -2.94
C SER A 63 22.72 -8.10 -3.91
N GLU A 64 23.10 -9.38 -3.83
CA GLU A 64 23.86 -10.08 -4.87
C GLU A 64 23.04 -10.28 -6.16
N ILE A 65 21.71 -10.14 -6.09
CA ILE A 65 20.81 -10.37 -7.21
C ILE A 65 20.49 -9.03 -7.88
N ARG A 66 20.98 -8.85 -9.12
CA ARG A 66 20.46 -7.82 -10.03
C ARG A 66 19.19 -8.35 -10.67
N ALA A 67 18.03 -7.79 -10.29
CA ALA A 67 16.76 -8.17 -10.90
C ALA A 67 16.82 -7.87 -12.42
N PRO A 68 16.54 -8.85 -13.30
CA PRO A 68 16.55 -8.62 -14.74
C PRO A 68 15.33 -7.78 -15.12
N GLY A 69 15.57 -6.55 -15.59
CA GLY A 69 14.54 -5.66 -16.15
C GLY A 69 13.50 -5.15 -15.14
N GLY A 70 12.89 -4.00 -15.42
CA GLY A 70 11.85 -3.41 -14.58
C GLY A 70 10.77 -4.43 -14.25
N ARG A 71 10.45 -4.61 -12.96
CA ARG A 71 9.37 -5.50 -12.54
C ARG A 71 8.07 -4.97 -13.15
N LEU A 72 7.48 -5.73 -14.06
CA LEU A 72 6.16 -5.40 -14.62
C LEU A 72 5.17 -5.22 -13.48
N ALA A 73 4.36 -4.16 -13.55
CA ALA A 73 3.30 -3.92 -12.58
C ALA A 73 2.41 -5.17 -12.48
N GLY A 74 2.29 -5.75 -11.29
CA GLY A 74 1.44 -6.92 -11.07
C GLY A 74 2.12 -8.29 -11.13
N ARG A 75 3.38 -8.40 -11.61
CA ARG A 75 4.08 -9.69 -11.82
C ARG A 75 4.17 -10.59 -10.57
N HIS A 76 4.10 -10.01 -9.38
CA HIS A 76 4.21 -10.73 -8.11
C HIS A 76 2.91 -10.75 -7.29
N THR A 77 1.85 -10.08 -7.75
CA THR A 77 0.60 -9.91 -6.97
C THR A 77 -0.02 -11.26 -6.62
N VAL A 78 -0.10 -12.19 -7.58
CA VAL A 78 -0.64 -13.54 -7.35
C VAL A 78 0.19 -14.33 -6.34
N ALA A 79 1.52 -14.27 -6.44
CA ALA A 79 2.42 -14.97 -5.54
C ALA A 79 2.28 -14.48 -4.09
N VAL A 80 2.13 -13.16 -3.89
CA VAL A 80 1.93 -12.56 -2.58
C VAL A 80 0.58 -12.96 -2.00
N LEU A 81 -0.51 -12.88 -2.76
CA LEU A 81 -1.85 -13.25 -2.28
C LEU A 81 -1.93 -14.72 -1.82
N ARG A 82 -1.24 -15.62 -2.53
CA ARG A 82 -1.14 -17.02 -2.11
C ARG A 82 -0.37 -17.20 -0.80
N VAL A 83 0.70 -16.44 -0.59
CA VAL A 83 1.44 -16.47 0.70
C VAL A 83 0.55 -16.01 1.85
N PHE A 84 -0.36 -15.08 1.60
CA PHE A 84 -1.38 -14.64 2.57
C PHE A 84 -2.58 -15.58 2.68
N GLY A 85 -2.59 -16.71 1.97
CA GLY A 85 -3.60 -17.76 2.11
C GLY A 85 -4.87 -17.55 1.28
N TYR A 86 -4.87 -16.63 0.32
CA TYR A 86 -5.98 -16.51 -0.63
C TYR A 86 -5.95 -17.64 -1.66
N ASP A 87 -7.12 -18.22 -1.93
CA ASP A 87 -7.28 -19.25 -2.94
C ASP A 87 -7.31 -18.69 -4.38
N ASP A 88 -7.06 -19.56 -5.34
CA ASP A 88 -6.98 -19.17 -6.76
C ASP A 88 -8.33 -18.68 -7.30
N ALA A 89 -9.45 -19.14 -6.74
CA ALA A 89 -10.79 -18.72 -7.15
C ALA A 89 -11.06 -17.26 -6.77
N THR A 90 -10.65 -16.86 -5.56
CA THR A 90 -10.76 -15.49 -5.07
C THR A 90 -9.84 -14.55 -5.84
N ILE A 91 -8.61 -15.00 -6.13
CA ILE A 91 -7.64 -14.25 -6.94
C ILE A 91 -8.18 -14.03 -8.36
N ALA A 92 -8.73 -15.07 -9.00
CA ALA A 92 -9.33 -14.97 -10.34
C ALA A 92 -10.52 -14.00 -10.36
N LYS A 93 -11.40 -14.07 -9.36
CA LYS A 93 -12.51 -13.12 -9.22
C LYS A 93 -12.04 -11.67 -9.16
N TRP A 94 -10.94 -11.40 -8.47
CA TRP A 94 -10.36 -10.05 -8.40
C TRP A 94 -9.65 -9.62 -9.67
N GLN A 95 -9.11 -10.57 -10.45
CA GLN A 95 -8.56 -10.28 -11.79
C GLN A 95 -9.67 -9.90 -12.77
N ASP A 96 -10.74 -10.69 -12.82
CA ASP A 96 -11.89 -10.45 -13.70
C ASP A 96 -12.60 -9.13 -13.35
N ALA A 97 -12.66 -8.79 -12.06
CA ALA A 97 -13.21 -7.53 -11.59
C ALA A 97 -12.27 -6.32 -11.78
N GLY A 98 -11.03 -6.54 -12.26
CA GLY A 98 -10.03 -5.47 -12.43
C GLY A 98 -9.47 -4.90 -11.12
N VAL A 99 -9.73 -5.55 -9.99
CA VAL A 99 -9.24 -5.15 -8.65
C VAL A 99 -7.73 -5.37 -8.53
N ILE A 100 -7.21 -6.40 -9.20
CA ILE A 100 -5.77 -6.68 -9.28
C ILE A 100 -5.32 -6.79 -10.73
N HIS A 101 -4.32 -6.00 -11.10
CA HIS A 101 -3.67 -6.09 -12.41
C HIS A 101 -2.51 -7.08 -12.31
N CYS A 102 -2.51 -8.10 -13.17
CA CYS A 102 -1.43 -9.07 -13.30
C CYS A 102 -0.97 -8.98 -14.76
N GLY A 103 0.17 -8.31 -14.99
CA GLY A 103 0.76 -8.18 -16.33
C GLY A 103 1.27 -9.50 -16.89
#